data_AF-A0A8K0V2H7-F1
#
_entry.id   AF-A0A8K0V2H7-F1
#
_cell.length_a   1.000
_cell.length_b   1.000
_cell.length_c   1.000
_cell.angle_alpha   90.00
_cell.angle_beta   90.00
_cell.angle_gamma   90.00
#
_symmetry.space_group_name_H-M   'P 1'
#
loop_
_entity.id
_entity.type
_entity.pdbx_description
1 polymer ?
#
loop_
_entity_poly.entity_id
_entity_poly.type
_entity_poly.pdbx_seq_one_letter_code
_entity_poly.pdbx_strand_id
1 'polypeptide(L)'
;MLDCLLIKDDCGRNLMIDTFLANAAPDDLRAIVRATLATCPHSTTATLTHAARVHFEHRKAPSVSEGLFTVQDNGLSVPAAGLQKVLSRARVLYGVGSAFSSLSVLEGVIRATAGLKWEEEGQMADALAMVDADITQAIQSCKEELGSGRVKDLSGARKAVASIGEAINAVRADCARWDEDAFPFDRAEASVQYWKF
;
A
#
# COMPACT_ATOMS: atom_id res chain seq x y z
N MET A 1 4.92 41.61 -42.95
CA MET A 1 4.09 40.40 -42.75
C MET A 1 5.00 39.33 -42.16
N LEU A 2 5.17 39.37 -40.84
CA LEU A 2 5.70 38.28 -40.00
C LEU A 2 5.58 38.79 -38.56
N ASP A 3 4.37 38.62 -38.05
CA ASP A 3 4.00 38.90 -36.68
C ASP A 3 3.61 37.55 -36.05
N CYS A 4 4.13 37.31 -34.85
CA CYS A 4 3.51 36.60 -33.74
C CYS A 4 3.15 35.09 -33.85
N LEU A 5 3.19 34.43 -32.69
CA LEU A 5 2.85 33.01 -32.38
C LEU A 5 3.92 31.98 -32.81
N LEU A 6 4.75 31.40 -31.93
CA LEU A 6 4.40 30.68 -30.71
C LEU A 6 5.63 30.63 -29.76
N ILE A 7 5.69 31.56 -28.81
CA ILE A 7 6.35 31.31 -27.53
C ILE A 7 5.25 30.72 -26.66
N LYS A 8 5.21 29.39 -26.54
CA LYS A 8 4.39 28.70 -25.54
C LYS A 8 5.32 28.24 -24.42
N ASP A 9 5.29 29.01 -23.33
CA ASP A 9 5.45 28.58 -21.94
C ASP A 9 6.48 27.46 -21.64
N ASP A 10 7.76 27.82 -21.56
CA ASP A 10 8.78 27.07 -20.81
C ASP A 10 8.86 27.58 -19.34
N CYS A 11 7.71 27.75 -18.69
CA CYS A 11 7.68 28.10 -17.27
C CYS A 11 7.88 26.83 -16.43
N GLY A 12 9.13 26.52 -16.06
CA GLY A 12 9.39 25.70 -14.87
C GLY A 12 10.43 24.58 -14.94
N ARG A 13 11.17 24.37 -16.04
CA ARG A 13 12.25 23.38 -16.05
C ARG A 13 13.57 23.98 -15.59
N ASN A 14 14.00 23.62 -14.39
CA ASN A 14 15.32 23.98 -13.87
C ASN A 14 16.32 22.91 -14.32
N LEU A 15 17.09 23.21 -15.37
CA LEU A 15 18.06 22.28 -15.97
C LEU A 15 19.06 21.69 -14.95
N MET A 16 19.45 22.47 -13.93
CA MET A 16 20.36 21.99 -12.89
C MET A 16 19.68 20.93 -12.01
N ILE A 17 18.41 21.16 -11.64
CA ILE A 17 17.63 20.20 -10.87
C ILE A 17 17.28 18.98 -11.71
N ASP A 18 16.93 19.13 -12.99
CA ASP A 18 16.65 18.00 -13.87
C ASP A 18 17.87 17.10 -14.02
N THR A 19 19.07 17.69 -14.18
CA THR A 19 20.34 16.94 -14.24
C THR A 19 20.61 16.23 -12.92
N PHE A 20 20.40 16.90 -11.78
CA PHE A 20 20.54 16.28 -10.46
C PHE A 20 19.56 15.10 -10.29
N LEU A 21 18.26 15.29 -10.56
CA LEU A 21 17.23 14.27 -10.43
C LEU A 21 17.48 13.05 -11.32
N ALA A 22 18.05 13.24 -12.51
CA ALA A 22 18.38 12.15 -13.43
C ALA A 22 19.56 11.29 -12.98
N ASN A 23 20.46 11.83 -12.13
CA ASN A 23 21.73 11.18 -11.78
C ASN A 23 21.87 10.85 -10.27
N ALA A 24 21.04 11.42 -9.40
CA ALA A 24 21.10 11.19 -7.97
C ALA A 24 20.71 9.76 -7.60
N ALA A 25 21.38 9.18 -6.60
CA ALA A 25 21.00 7.88 -6.08
C ALA A 25 19.63 7.96 -5.37
N PRO A 26 18.80 6.90 -5.40
CA PRO A 26 17.50 6.90 -4.73
C PRO A 26 17.56 7.22 -3.24
N ASP A 27 18.63 6.82 -2.56
CA ASP A 27 18.82 7.11 -1.13
C ASP A 27 19.11 8.59 -0.87
N ASP A 28 19.90 9.24 -1.73
CA ASP A 28 20.14 10.68 -1.65
C ASP A 28 18.85 11.46 -1.87
N LEU A 29 18.04 11.05 -2.87
CA LEU A 29 16.73 11.66 -3.12
C LEU A 29 15.81 11.53 -1.92
N ARG A 30 15.75 10.35 -1.28
CA ARG A 30 14.94 10.15 -0.06
C ARG A 30 15.44 11.03 1.10
N ALA A 31 16.75 11.14 1.30
CA ALA A 31 17.34 11.95 2.35
C ALA A 31 17.00 13.44 2.15
N ILE A 32 17.20 13.96 0.94
CA ILE A 32 16.93 15.36 0.58
C ILE A 32 15.43 15.67 0.68
N VAL A 33 14.56 14.79 0.17
CA VAL A 33 13.11 14.99 0.28
C VAL A 33 12.69 15.01 1.74
N ARG A 34 13.16 14.08 2.59
CA ARG A 34 12.85 14.10 4.03
C ARG A 34 13.34 15.37 4.72
N ALA A 35 14.58 15.80 4.45
CA ALA A 35 15.12 17.04 5.01
C ALA A 35 14.32 18.27 4.57
N THR A 36 13.90 18.31 3.30
CA THR A 36 13.06 19.37 2.75
C THR A 36 11.69 19.39 3.43
N LEU A 37 11.03 18.24 3.54
CA LEU A 37 9.72 18.14 4.21
C LEU A 37 9.79 18.48 5.70
N ALA A 38 10.91 18.20 6.37
CA ALA A 38 11.12 18.53 7.77
C ALA A 38 11.36 20.04 8.03
N THR A 39 11.84 20.78 7.03
CA THR A 39 12.22 22.20 7.17
C THR A 39 11.28 23.17 6.46
N CYS A 40 10.46 22.69 5.53
CA CYS A 40 9.46 23.49 4.82
C CYS A 40 8.10 23.55 5.55
N PRO A 41 7.25 24.54 5.23
CA PRO A 41 5.87 24.59 5.74
C PRO A 41 5.06 23.33 5.39
N HIS A 42 4.04 23.03 6.19
CA HIS A 42 3.14 21.89 5.96
C HIS A 42 2.47 21.90 4.57
N SER A 43 2.28 23.07 3.97
CA SER A 43 1.76 23.19 2.59
C SER A 43 2.64 22.48 1.56
N THR A 44 3.97 22.45 1.73
CA THR A 44 4.88 21.72 0.84
C THR A 44 4.64 20.21 0.91
N THR A 45 4.43 19.68 2.12
CA THR A 45 4.09 18.26 2.32
C THR A 45 2.76 17.92 1.67
N ALA A 46 1.75 18.79 1.82
CA ALA A 46 0.45 18.60 1.20
C ALA A 46 0.54 18.61 -0.34
N THR A 47 1.30 19.53 -0.92
CA THR A 47 1.52 19.62 -2.37
C THR A 47 2.25 18.39 -2.91
N LEU A 48 3.32 17.93 -2.25
CA LEU A 48 4.03 16.71 -2.65
C LEU A 48 3.11 15.49 -2.59
N THR A 49 2.33 15.35 -1.51
CA THR A 49 1.38 14.25 -1.34
C THR A 49 0.31 14.27 -2.44
N HIS A 50 -0.22 15.45 -2.77
CA HIS A 50 -1.19 15.61 -3.85
C HIS A 50 -0.59 15.21 -5.22
N ALA A 51 0.60 15.71 -5.55
CA ALA A 51 1.29 15.37 -6.80
C ALA A 51 1.57 13.85 -6.90
N ALA A 52 2.03 13.23 -5.80
CA ALA A 52 2.27 11.80 -5.74
C ALA A 52 0.97 11.00 -5.92
N ARG A 53 -0.12 11.43 -5.30
CA ARG A 53 -1.43 10.81 -5.47
C ARG A 53 -1.91 10.85 -6.92
N VAL A 54 -1.91 12.03 -7.54
CA VAL A 54 -2.29 12.20 -8.95
C VAL A 54 -1.45 11.30 -9.85
N HIS A 55 -0.15 11.16 -9.59
CA HIS A 55 0.73 10.26 -10.35
C HIS A 55 0.34 8.78 -10.22
N PHE A 56 -0.11 8.34 -9.05
CA PHE A 56 -0.45 6.93 -8.80
C PHE A 56 -1.90 6.55 -9.11
N GLU A 57 -2.84 7.51 -9.09
CA GLU A 57 -4.25 7.32 -9.47
C GLU A 57 -4.38 6.93 -10.96
N HIS A 58 -3.58 7.56 -11.82
CA HIS A 58 -3.60 7.28 -13.27
C HIS A 58 -2.89 5.98 -13.66
N ARG A 59 -2.22 5.30 -12.71
CA ARG A 59 -1.56 4.02 -12.95
C ARG A 59 -2.47 2.88 -12.52
N LYS A 60 -3.11 2.25 -13.50
CA LYS A 60 -3.91 1.03 -13.31
C LYS A 60 -3.12 0.04 -12.46
N ALA A 61 -3.73 -0.44 -11.38
CA ALA A 61 -3.11 -1.46 -10.56
C ALA A 61 -2.83 -2.69 -11.44
N PRO A 62 -1.60 -3.26 -11.42
CA PRO A 62 -1.42 -4.60 -11.96
C PRO A 62 -2.39 -5.53 -11.22
N SER A 63 -3.08 -6.41 -11.96
CA SER A 63 -3.86 -7.49 -11.35
C SER A 63 -2.95 -8.23 -10.38
N VAL A 64 -3.45 -8.55 -9.18
CA VAL A 64 -2.72 -9.40 -8.22
C VAL A 64 -2.36 -10.68 -8.97
N SER A 65 -1.09 -10.80 -9.32
CA SER A 65 -0.59 -11.86 -10.18
C SER A 65 -0.42 -13.14 -9.38
N GLU A 66 -0.67 -14.26 -10.03
CA GLU A 66 -0.27 -15.60 -9.58
C GLU A 66 1.19 -15.58 -9.09
N GLY A 67 1.48 -16.34 -8.03
CA GLY A 67 2.84 -16.43 -7.46
C GLY A 67 3.16 -15.44 -6.33
N LEU A 68 2.20 -15.18 -5.43
CA LEU A 68 2.50 -14.53 -4.13
C LEU A 68 3.17 -15.49 -3.15
N PHE A 69 2.80 -16.76 -3.23
CA PHE A 69 3.28 -17.84 -2.39
C PHE A 69 3.57 -19.07 -3.24
N THR A 70 4.48 -19.91 -2.79
CA THR A 70 4.81 -21.20 -3.41
C THR A 70 4.61 -22.29 -2.39
N VAL A 71 3.87 -23.34 -2.76
CA VAL A 71 3.74 -24.57 -1.96
C VAL A 71 4.94 -25.47 -2.28
N GLN A 72 5.66 -25.89 -1.24
CA GLN A 72 6.80 -26.79 -1.30
C GLN A 72 6.34 -28.26 -1.31
N ASP A 73 7.25 -29.17 -1.64
CA ASP A 73 6.97 -30.61 -1.71
C ASP A 73 6.50 -31.22 -0.38
N ASN A 74 6.86 -30.60 0.76
CA ASN A 74 6.39 -30.98 2.10
C ASN A 74 4.96 -30.50 2.42
N GLY A 75 4.30 -29.80 1.49
CA GLY A 75 2.97 -29.23 1.66
C GLY A 75 2.93 -27.89 2.42
N LEU A 76 4.09 -27.36 2.83
CA LEU A 76 4.22 -26.05 3.48
C LEU A 76 4.47 -24.96 2.44
N SER A 77 4.10 -23.73 2.78
CA SER A 77 4.15 -22.58 1.88
C SER A 77 5.25 -21.61 2.27
N VAL A 78 5.87 -20.98 1.26
CA VAL A 78 6.87 -19.92 1.44
C VAL A 78 6.51 -18.69 0.60
N PRO A 79 6.93 -17.48 1.01
CA PRO A 79 6.71 -16.28 0.22
C PRO A 79 7.46 -16.38 -1.11
N ALA A 80 6.78 -16.00 -2.19
CA ALA A 80 7.40 -15.89 -3.50
C ALA A 80 7.79 -14.44 -3.80
N ALA A 81 8.66 -14.23 -4.79
CA ALA A 81 9.17 -12.91 -5.16
C ALA A 81 8.06 -11.90 -5.53
N GLY A 82 6.89 -12.38 -5.98
CA GLY A 82 5.73 -11.55 -6.29
C GLY A 82 5.19 -10.78 -5.08
N LEU A 83 5.29 -11.34 -3.87
CA LEU A 83 4.73 -10.75 -2.65
C LEU A 83 5.31 -9.37 -2.35
N GLN A 84 6.64 -9.23 -2.37
CA GLN A 84 7.30 -7.96 -2.06
C GLN A 84 6.92 -6.83 -3.00
N LYS A 85 6.69 -7.16 -4.29
CA LYS A 85 6.24 -6.19 -5.29
C LYS A 85 4.82 -5.70 -5.00
N VAL A 86 3.92 -6.62 -4.61
CA VAL A 86 2.53 -6.29 -4.27
C VAL A 86 2.46 -5.49 -2.97
N LEU A 87 3.20 -5.89 -1.93
CA LEU A 87 3.28 -5.14 -0.69
C LEU A 87 3.83 -3.74 -0.93
N SER A 88 4.96 -3.61 -1.62
CA SER A 88 5.52 -2.28 -1.98
C SER A 88 4.50 -1.37 -2.67
N ARG A 89 3.64 -1.92 -3.54
CA ARG A 89 2.55 -1.16 -4.17
C ARG A 89 1.50 -0.73 -3.17
N ALA A 90 1.06 -1.60 -2.27
CA ALA A 90 0.13 -1.25 -1.20
C ALA A 90 0.70 -0.13 -0.32
N ARG A 91 1.99 -0.22 0.04
CA ARG A 91 2.70 0.80 0.85
C ARG A 91 2.73 2.17 0.19
N VAL A 92 2.97 2.21 -1.11
CA VAL A 92 2.90 3.45 -1.89
C VAL A 92 1.48 4.02 -1.85
N LEU A 93 0.44 3.20 -2.03
CA LEU A 93 -0.95 3.66 -2.09
C LEU A 93 -1.43 4.26 -0.77
N TYR A 94 -1.24 3.57 0.37
CA TYR A 94 -1.61 4.16 1.65
C TYR A 94 -0.70 5.34 2.02
N GLY A 95 0.58 5.32 1.61
CA GLY A 95 1.52 6.42 1.87
C GLY A 95 1.16 7.74 1.17
N VAL A 96 0.49 7.69 0.02
CA VAL A 96 0.03 8.90 -0.71
C VAL A 96 -1.40 9.31 -0.36
N GLY A 97 -2.02 8.62 0.61
CA GLY A 97 -3.40 8.84 1.03
C GLY A 97 -4.42 8.40 -0.03
N SER A 98 -4.16 7.25 -0.66
CA SER A 98 -5.13 6.45 -1.43
C SER A 98 -5.35 5.12 -0.71
N ALA A 99 -5.71 5.18 0.57
CA ALA A 99 -5.64 4.04 1.48
C ALA A 99 -6.72 2.99 1.17
N PHE A 100 -7.92 3.39 0.75
CA PHE A 100 -8.95 2.42 0.35
C PHE A 100 -8.54 1.62 -0.90
N SER A 101 -7.76 2.21 -1.80
CA SER A 101 -7.18 1.50 -2.94
C SER A 101 -6.11 0.50 -2.51
N SER A 102 -5.36 0.78 -1.43
CA SER A 102 -4.38 -0.18 -0.90
C SER A 102 -5.06 -1.37 -0.23
N LEU A 103 -6.22 -1.18 0.42
CA LEU A 103 -7.02 -2.28 0.97
C LEU A 103 -7.40 -3.29 -0.10
N SER A 104 -7.83 -2.84 -1.29
CA SER A 104 -8.16 -3.78 -2.39
C SER A 104 -6.96 -4.64 -2.82
N VAL A 105 -5.74 -4.10 -2.75
CA VAL A 105 -4.51 -4.85 -3.05
C VAL A 105 -4.21 -5.87 -1.94
N LEU A 106 -4.30 -5.44 -0.68
CA LEU A 106 -4.03 -6.27 0.48
C LEU A 106 -5.08 -7.38 0.67
N GLU A 107 -6.34 -7.13 0.30
CA GLU A 107 -7.39 -8.14 0.30
C GLU A 107 -7.01 -9.33 -0.60
N GLY A 108 -6.46 -9.05 -1.79
CA GLY A 108 -5.97 -10.10 -2.69
C GLY A 108 -4.83 -10.91 -2.07
N VAL A 109 -3.96 -10.28 -1.29
CA VAL A 109 -2.89 -10.97 -0.55
C VAL A 109 -3.48 -11.86 0.54
N ILE A 110 -4.41 -11.34 1.37
CA ILE A 110 -5.07 -12.10 2.43
C ILE A 110 -5.79 -13.32 1.84
N ARG A 111 -6.58 -13.14 0.78
CA ARG A 111 -7.30 -14.24 0.14
C ARG A 111 -6.36 -15.30 -0.46
N ALA A 112 -5.19 -14.89 -0.95
CA ALA A 112 -4.19 -15.83 -1.46
C ALA A 112 -3.51 -16.66 -0.35
N THR A 113 -3.69 -16.32 0.93
CA THR A 113 -3.22 -17.14 2.06
C THR A 113 -4.17 -18.27 2.43
N ALA A 114 -5.42 -18.23 1.96
CA ALA A 114 -6.39 -19.27 2.26
C ALA A 114 -5.95 -20.63 1.69
N GLY A 115 -6.01 -21.67 2.51
CA GLY A 115 -5.60 -23.03 2.20
C GLY A 115 -4.10 -23.27 2.30
N LEU A 116 -3.29 -22.25 2.61
CA LEU A 116 -1.86 -22.40 2.81
C LEU A 116 -1.56 -22.89 4.24
N LYS A 117 -0.50 -23.67 4.36
CA LYS A 117 0.07 -24.12 5.64
C LYS A 117 1.51 -23.65 5.73
N TRP A 118 2.00 -23.40 6.93
CA TRP A 118 3.36 -22.92 7.14
C TRP A 118 3.88 -23.35 8.52
N GLU A 119 5.19 -23.20 8.71
CA GLU A 119 5.83 -23.37 10.01
C GLU A 119 5.61 -22.11 10.86
N GLU A 120 5.34 -22.29 12.15
CA GLU A 120 5.14 -21.21 13.12
C GLU A 120 6.34 -20.24 13.14
N GLU A 121 7.54 -20.79 13.03
CA GLU A 121 8.78 -20.04 12.88
C GLU A 121 9.36 -20.28 11.48
N GLY A 122 9.37 -19.24 10.64
CA GLY A 122 9.93 -19.35 9.30
C GLY A 122 9.62 -18.17 8.39
N GLN A 123 10.13 -18.23 7.16
CA GLN A 123 10.02 -17.13 6.19
C GLN A 123 8.57 -16.75 5.87
N MET A 124 7.65 -17.71 5.93
CA MET A 124 6.22 -17.47 5.71
C MET A 124 5.58 -16.77 6.90
N ALA A 125 5.87 -17.17 8.13
CA ALA A 125 5.42 -16.48 9.34
C ALA A 125 5.92 -15.01 9.35
N ASP A 126 7.20 -14.79 9.04
CA ASP A 126 7.78 -13.44 8.91
C ASP A 126 7.06 -12.61 7.83
N ALA A 127 6.77 -13.22 6.68
CA ALA A 127 6.06 -12.57 5.60
C ALA A 127 4.64 -12.19 5.99
N LEU A 128 3.91 -13.08 6.66
CA LEU A 128 2.56 -12.83 7.14
C LEU A 128 2.52 -11.76 8.24
N ALA A 129 3.52 -11.73 9.14
CA ALA A 129 3.66 -10.67 10.13
C ALA A 129 3.89 -9.29 9.48
N MET A 130 4.60 -9.23 8.35
CA MET A 130 4.70 -8.00 7.56
C MET A 130 3.38 -7.61 6.88
N VAL A 131 2.64 -8.59 6.35
CA VAL A 131 1.32 -8.37 5.73
C VAL A 131 0.34 -7.81 6.76
N ASP A 132 0.29 -8.40 7.96
CA ASP A 132 -0.52 -7.95 9.09
C ASP A 132 -0.22 -6.50 9.50
N ALA A 133 1.07 -6.15 9.56
CA ALA A 133 1.51 -4.79 9.81
C ALA A 133 1.06 -3.81 8.70
N ASP A 134 1.19 -4.20 7.43
CA ASP A 134 0.75 -3.38 6.30
C ASP A 134 -0.77 -3.17 6.27
N ILE A 135 -1.57 -4.19 6.61
CA ILE A 135 -3.03 -4.06 6.72
C ILE A 135 -3.39 -3.09 7.84
N THR A 136 -2.75 -3.23 9.01
CA THR A 136 -2.94 -2.32 10.15
C THR A 136 -2.65 -0.87 9.75
N GLN A 137 -1.54 -0.62 9.05
CA GLN A 137 -1.18 0.71 8.56
C GLN A 137 -2.13 1.23 7.49
N ALA A 138 -2.58 0.38 6.57
CA ALA A 138 -3.56 0.76 5.56
C ALA A 138 -4.90 1.16 6.19
N ILE A 139 -5.37 0.40 7.18
CA ILE A 139 -6.58 0.75 7.96
C ILE A 139 -6.37 2.09 8.66
N GLN A 140 -5.25 2.29 9.36
CA GLN A 140 -4.98 3.57 10.02
C GLN A 140 -4.99 4.75 9.03
N SER A 141 -4.37 4.58 7.87
CA SER A 141 -4.38 5.59 6.80
C SER A 141 -5.79 5.86 6.26
N CYS A 142 -6.66 4.84 6.18
CA CYS A 142 -8.06 5.03 5.82
C CYS A 142 -8.80 5.91 6.85
N LYS A 143 -8.49 5.78 8.16
CA LYS A 143 -9.08 6.64 9.21
C LYS A 143 -8.66 8.10 9.03
N GLU A 144 -7.38 8.34 8.72
CA GLU A 144 -6.85 9.68 8.46
C GLU A 144 -7.45 10.29 7.19
N GLU A 145 -7.64 9.48 6.15
CA GLU A 145 -8.29 9.91 4.91
C GLU A 145 -9.75 10.32 5.16
N LEU A 146 -10.49 9.56 5.96
CA LEU A 146 -11.84 9.93 6.40
C LEU A 146 -11.86 11.20 7.25
N GLY A 147 -11.00 11.28 8.27
CA GLY A 147 -10.90 12.43 9.17
C GLY A 147 -10.54 13.74 8.45
N SER A 148 -9.88 13.64 7.30
CA SER A 148 -9.56 14.79 6.45
C SER A 148 -10.72 15.31 5.59
N GLY A 149 -11.87 14.62 5.57
CA GLY A 149 -13.03 15.00 4.76
C GLY A 149 -12.86 14.78 3.25
N ARG A 150 -11.81 14.07 2.82
CA ARG A 150 -11.53 13.82 1.39
C ARG A 150 -12.33 12.67 0.78
N VAL A 151 -12.86 11.78 1.61
CA VAL A 151 -13.62 10.60 1.15
C VAL A 151 -15.03 11.04 0.76
N LYS A 152 -15.30 11.01 -0.54
CA LYS A 152 -16.63 11.34 -1.09
C LYS A 152 -17.60 10.16 -1.02
N ASP A 153 -17.10 8.94 -1.23
CA ASP A 153 -17.90 7.72 -1.20
C ASP A 153 -17.74 6.99 0.14
N LEU A 154 -18.54 7.41 1.13
CA LEU A 154 -18.55 6.77 2.43
C LEU A 154 -19.07 5.33 2.36
N SER A 155 -19.99 5.03 1.44
CA SER A 155 -20.53 3.67 1.27
C SER A 155 -19.46 2.71 0.75
N GLY A 156 -18.71 3.14 -0.27
CA GLY A 156 -17.55 2.41 -0.79
C GLY A 156 -16.47 2.21 0.27
N ALA A 157 -16.20 3.23 1.10
CA ALA A 157 -15.28 3.11 2.23
C ALA A 157 -15.73 2.04 3.25
N ARG A 158 -17.02 2.01 3.63
CA ARG A 158 -17.57 0.96 4.50
C ARG A 158 -17.39 -0.42 3.90
N LYS A 159 -17.73 -0.55 2.61
CA LYS A 159 -17.64 -1.81 1.88
C LYS A 159 -16.20 -2.33 1.81
N ALA A 160 -15.23 -1.46 1.56
CA ALA A 160 -13.82 -1.84 1.50
C ALA A 160 -13.31 -2.40 2.83
N VAL A 161 -13.64 -1.76 3.95
CA VAL A 161 -13.25 -2.25 5.29
C VAL A 161 -13.97 -3.55 5.64
N ALA A 162 -15.26 -3.66 5.32
CA ALA A 162 -16.02 -4.90 5.51
C ALA A 162 -15.43 -6.06 4.71
N SER A 163 -15.05 -5.84 3.44
CA SER A 163 -14.44 -6.84 2.57
C SER A 163 -13.11 -7.38 3.13
N ILE A 164 -12.28 -6.50 3.72
CA ILE A 164 -11.07 -6.92 4.43
C ILE A 164 -11.41 -7.77 5.66
N GLY A 165 -12.39 -7.36 6.46
CA GLY A 165 -12.84 -8.14 7.62
C GLY A 165 -13.34 -9.54 7.22
N GLU A 166 -14.11 -9.64 6.14
CA GLU A 166 -14.56 -10.92 5.58
C GLU A 166 -13.39 -11.80 5.13
N ALA A 167 -12.39 -11.22 4.45
CA ALA A 167 -11.20 -11.95 4.02
C ALA A 167 -10.38 -12.46 5.22
N ILE A 168 -10.19 -11.63 6.26
CA ILE A 168 -9.48 -12.02 7.49
C ILE A 168 -10.22 -13.15 8.21
N ASN A 169 -11.55 -13.04 8.36
CA ASN A 169 -12.36 -14.07 9.00
C ASN A 169 -12.33 -15.40 8.23
N ALA A 170 -12.30 -15.34 6.89
CA ALA A 170 -12.17 -16.53 6.07
C ALA A 170 -10.82 -17.25 6.31
N VAL A 171 -9.73 -16.50 6.44
CA VAL A 171 -8.42 -17.08 6.78
C VAL A 171 -8.40 -17.62 8.21
N ARG A 172 -8.97 -16.91 9.19
CA ARG A 172 -9.10 -17.41 10.59
C ARG A 172 -9.79 -18.76 10.63
N ALA A 173 -10.93 -18.89 9.93
CA ALA A 173 -11.69 -20.13 9.86
C ALA A 173 -10.95 -21.26 9.12
N ASP A 174 -10.05 -20.92 8.20
CA ASP A 174 -9.22 -21.89 7.48
C ASP A 174 -8.04 -22.37 8.33
N CYS A 175 -7.32 -21.45 8.99
CA CYS A 175 -6.24 -21.75 9.94
C CYS A 175 -6.75 -22.71 11.03
N ALA A 176 -7.88 -22.39 11.66
CA ALA A 176 -8.47 -23.20 12.73
C ALA A 176 -8.80 -24.66 12.33
N ARG A 177 -8.83 -25.00 11.02
CA ARG A 177 -9.03 -26.38 10.57
C ARG A 177 -7.76 -27.23 10.63
N TRP A 178 -6.59 -26.60 10.61
CA TRP A 178 -5.31 -27.31 10.61
C TRP A 178 -4.45 -26.99 11.84
N ASP A 179 -4.53 -25.76 12.36
CA ASP A 179 -3.89 -25.33 13.60
C ASP A 179 -4.62 -24.09 14.16
N GLU A 180 -5.14 -24.21 15.38
CA GLU A 180 -5.94 -23.16 16.04
C GLU A 180 -5.11 -21.90 16.33
N ASP A 181 -3.80 -22.06 16.58
CA ASP A 181 -2.89 -20.97 16.93
C ASP A 181 -2.21 -20.34 15.71
N ALA A 182 -2.36 -20.92 14.52
CA ALA A 182 -1.69 -20.46 13.30
C ALA A 182 -2.35 -19.26 12.61
N PHE A 183 -3.08 -18.41 13.34
CA PHE A 183 -3.71 -17.22 12.74
C PHE A 183 -2.75 -16.02 12.73
N PRO A 184 -2.41 -15.45 11.55
CA PRO A 184 -1.33 -14.46 11.48
C PRO A 184 -1.79 -13.00 11.51
N PHE A 185 -3.10 -12.72 11.54
CA PHE A 185 -3.66 -11.39 11.26
C PHE A 185 -4.32 -10.72 12.48
N ASP A 186 -3.83 -10.98 13.70
CA ASP A 186 -4.43 -10.48 14.94
C ASP A 186 -4.49 -8.96 15.01
N ARG A 187 -3.42 -8.25 14.61
CA ARG A 187 -3.39 -6.77 14.68
C ARG A 187 -4.33 -6.17 13.63
N ALA A 188 -4.37 -6.73 12.44
CA ALA A 188 -5.28 -6.34 11.38
C ALA A 188 -6.74 -6.57 11.79
N GLU A 189 -7.06 -7.73 12.36
CA GLU A 189 -8.40 -8.04 12.83
C GLU A 189 -8.85 -7.05 13.92
N ALA A 190 -8.02 -6.82 14.94
CA ALA A 190 -8.31 -5.83 15.97
C ALA A 190 -8.53 -4.44 15.35
N SER A 191 -7.73 -4.06 14.35
CA SER A 191 -7.86 -2.78 13.65
C SER A 191 -9.20 -2.62 12.92
N VAL A 192 -9.73 -3.71 12.34
CA VAL A 192 -11.06 -3.77 11.73
C VAL A 192 -12.15 -3.72 12.81
N GLN A 193 -12.02 -4.46 13.91
CA GLN A 193 -13.00 -4.48 14.99
C GLN A 193 -13.15 -3.11 15.66
N TYR A 194 -12.06 -2.39 15.85
CA TYR A 194 -12.06 -1.02 16.40
C TYR A 194 -12.29 0.06 15.34
N TRP A 195 -12.67 -0.32 14.11
CA TRP A 195 -13.07 0.64 13.10
C TRP A 195 -14.42 1.27 13.46
N LYS A 196 -14.41 2.58 13.72
CA LYS A 196 -15.62 3.37 13.99
C LYS A 196 -15.76 4.43 12.89
N PHE A 197 -16.96 4.54 12.34
CA PHE A 197 -17.35 5.63 11.44
C PHE A 197 -17.79 6.86 12.22
#